data_AF-A0A1F5DQZ6-F1
#
_entry.id   AF-A0A1F5DQZ6-F1
#
_cell.length_a   1.000
_cell.length_b   1.000
_cell.length_c   1.000
_cell.angle_alpha   90.00
_cell.angle_beta   90.00
_cell.angle_gamma   90.00
#
_symmetry.space_group_name_H-M   'P 1'
#
loop_
_entity.id
_entity.type
_entity.pdbx_description
1 polymer ?
#
loop_
_entity_poly.entity_id
_entity_poly.type
_entity_poly.pdbx_seq_one_letter_code
_entity_poly.pdbx_strand_id
1 'polypeptide(L)'
;MRPAWAQPDERDWKMSPYCPDCGGRLNWDRKLKHYSCQSCGNTLNEAQLNDAMDKKYEHEMTDDEKTRKRHDDYLEWWLSDKDKKKK
;
A
#
# COMPACT_ATOMS: atom_id res chain seq x y z
N MET A 1 -10.47 19.31 -34.34
CA MET A 1 -11.44 18.19 -34.25
C MET A 1 -10.83 17.10 -33.37
N ARG A 2 -11.45 16.76 -32.22
CA ARG A 2 -10.95 15.70 -31.32
C ARG A 2 -11.54 14.36 -31.78
N PRO A 3 -10.74 13.28 -31.92
CA PRO A 3 -11.25 12.00 -32.37
C PRO A 3 -12.20 11.38 -31.33
N ALA A 4 -13.25 10.69 -31.81
CA ALA A 4 -14.39 10.19 -31.03
C ALA A 4 -14.06 9.12 -29.95
N TRP A 5 -12.80 8.70 -29.84
CA TRP A 5 -12.33 7.76 -28.81
C TRP A 5 -11.75 8.45 -27.57
N ALA A 6 -11.68 9.78 -27.53
CA ALA A 6 -11.11 10.56 -26.43
C ALA A 6 -12.13 10.87 -25.32
N GLN A 7 -12.91 9.88 -24.89
CA GLN A 7 -13.77 10.00 -23.72
C GLN A 7 -13.03 9.43 -22.49
N PRO A 8 -12.64 10.26 -21.50
CA PRO A 8 -12.20 9.73 -20.22
C PRO A 8 -13.43 9.13 -19.54
N ASP A 9 -13.43 7.81 -19.40
CA ASP A 9 -14.49 7.11 -18.68
C ASP A 9 -14.38 7.47 -17.19
N GLU A 10 -15.45 8.03 -16.65
CA GLU A 10 -15.51 8.57 -15.29
C GLU A 10 -15.65 7.46 -14.21
N ARG A 11 -15.50 6.17 -14.56
CA ARG A 11 -15.65 5.03 -13.63
C ARG A 11 -14.34 4.37 -13.20
N ASP A 12 -13.18 4.96 -13.47
CA ASP A 12 -11.86 4.48 -13.02
C ASP A 12 -11.44 5.05 -11.63
N TRP A 13 -12.37 5.51 -10.79
CA TRP A 13 -12.00 6.23 -9.56
C TRP A 13 -11.61 5.32 -8.38
N LYS A 14 -12.09 4.07 -8.30
CA LYS A 14 -12.05 3.28 -7.05
C LYS A 14 -10.91 2.24 -6.93
N MET A 15 -10.16 1.96 -7.99
CA MET A 15 -9.07 0.95 -8.00
C MET A 15 -7.81 1.42 -8.74
N SER A 16 -7.62 2.73 -8.83
CA SER A 16 -6.42 3.28 -9.47
C SER A 16 -5.25 3.15 -8.49
N PRO A 17 -4.14 2.49 -8.87
CA PRO A 17 -3.00 2.32 -7.99
C PRO A 17 -2.40 3.67 -7.58
N TYR A 18 -1.81 3.71 -6.39
CA TYR A 18 -1.15 4.91 -5.86
C TYR A 18 0.34 4.86 -6.14
N CYS A 19 0.92 6.02 -6.47
CA CYS A 19 2.34 6.13 -6.69
C CYS A 19 3.10 5.83 -5.38
N PRO A 20 4.05 4.88 -5.38
CA PRO A 20 4.79 4.54 -4.18
C PRO A 20 5.70 5.68 -3.68
N ASP A 21 6.05 6.62 -4.55
CA ASP A 21 6.94 7.76 -4.24
C ASP A 21 6.16 8.98 -3.73
N CYS A 22 5.12 9.41 -4.46
CA CYS A 22 4.43 10.66 -4.19
C CYS A 22 2.97 10.49 -3.71
N GLY A 23 2.44 9.26 -3.63
CA GLY A 23 1.06 8.98 -3.21
C GLY A 23 -0.03 9.42 -4.19
N GLY A 24 0.37 10.02 -5.33
CA GLY A 24 -0.55 10.49 -6.37
C GLY A 24 -1.21 9.35 -7.14
N ARG A 25 -2.29 9.66 -7.85
CA ARG A 25 -3.01 8.74 -8.71
C ARG A 25 -2.15 8.32 -9.91
N LEU A 26 -2.09 7.02 -10.19
CA LEU A 26 -1.47 6.47 -11.40
C LEU A 26 -2.55 6.21 -12.47
N ASN A 27 -2.29 6.65 -13.69
CA ASN A 27 -3.14 6.36 -14.84
C ASN A 27 -2.50 5.27 -15.71
N TRP A 28 -3.25 4.22 -16.03
CA TRP A 28 -2.79 3.14 -16.92
C TRP A 28 -2.85 3.57 -18.38
N ASP A 29 -1.69 3.62 -19.06
CA ASP A 29 -1.64 3.82 -20.50
C ASP A 29 -1.63 2.45 -21.22
N ARG A 30 -2.73 2.13 -21.92
CA ARG A 30 -2.90 0.84 -22.62
C ARG A 30 -1.97 0.67 -23.84
N LYS A 31 -1.50 1.76 -24.45
CA LYS A 31 -0.66 1.69 -25.66
C LYS A 31 0.76 1.29 -25.29
N LEU A 32 1.25 1.91 -24.23
CA LEU A 32 2.60 1.73 -23.75
C LEU A 32 2.64 0.57 -22.72
N LYS A 33 1.54 0.26 -22.02
CA LYS A 33 1.46 -0.70 -20.89
C LYS A 33 2.29 -0.26 -19.68
N HIS A 34 2.25 1.03 -19.37
CA HIS A 34 2.89 1.61 -18.20
C HIS A 34 1.87 2.42 -17.41
N TYR A 35 2.10 2.56 -16.11
CA TYR A 35 1.40 3.48 -15.25
C TYR A 35 2.09 4.84 -15.28
N SER A 36 1.32 5.92 -15.41
CA SER A 36 1.82 7.30 -15.41
C SER A 36 1.27 8.04 -14.20
N CYS A 37 2.15 8.59 -13.36
CA CYS A 37 1.71 9.34 -12.19
C CYS A 37 1.35 10.77 -12.57
N GLN A 38 0.14 11.22 -12.18
CA GLN A 38 -0.33 12.57 -12.49
C GLN A 38 0.29 13.66 -11.60
N SER A 39 0.85 13.32 -10.44
CA SER A 39 1.44 14.30 -9.51
C SER A 39 2.95 14.49 -9.72
N CYS A 40 3.71 13.40 -9.84
CA CYS A 40 5.17 13.47 -9.94
C CYS A 40 5.71 13.21 -11.37
N GLY A 41 4.84 12.83 -12.32
CA GLY A 41 5.23 12.64 -13.72
C GLY A 41 6.03 11.37 -14.00
N ASN A 42 6.26 10.51 -13.00
CA ASN A 42 7.00 9.27 -13.19
C ASN A 42 6.17 8.22 -13.94
N THR A 43 6.84 7.39 -14.74
CA THR A 43 6.25 6.24 -15.43
C THR A 43 6.75 4.95 -14.81
N LEU A 44 5.83 4.14 -14.30
CA LEU A 44 6.11 2.86 -13.64
C LEU A 44 5.61 1.71 -14.50
N ASN A 45 6.42 0.67 -14.64
CA ASN A 45 5.95 -0.61 -15.18
C ASN A 45 5.14 -1.38 -14.14
N GLU A 46 4.30 -2.31 -14.60
CA GLU A 46 3.54 -3.20 -13.70
C GLU A 46 4.44 -3.96 -12.72
N ALA A 47 5.55 -4.53 -13.21
CA ALA A 47 6.51 -5.22 -12.37
C ALA A 47 7.14 -4.32 -11.30
N GLN A 48 7.46 -3.07 -11.64
CA GLN A 48 8.03 -2.11 -10.68
C GLN A 48 7.01 -1.67 -9.64
N LEU A 49 5.76 -1.48 -10.06
CA LEU A 49 4.68 -1.13 -9.15
C LEU A 49 4.38 -2.29 -8.19
N ASN A 50 4.42 -3.53 -8.69
CA ASN A 50 4.21 -4.72 -7.87
C ASN A 50 5.34 -4.92 -6.85
N ASP A 51 6.62 -4.84 -7.27
CA ASP A 51 7.77 -4.91 -6.35
C ASP A 51 7.71 -3.81 -5.27
N ALA A 52 7.37 -2.59 -5.65
CA ALA A 52 7.25 -1.49 -4.70
C ALA A 52 6.11 -1.67 -3.70
N MET A 53 4.99 -2.25 -4.14
CA MET A 53 3.86 -2.58 -3.25
C MET A 53 4.21 -3.73 -2.32
N ASP A 54 4.78 -4.81 -2.86
CA ASP A 54 5.19 -5.99 -2.10
C ASP A 54 6.15 -5.63 -0.97
N LYS A 55 7.18 -4.82 -1.25
CA LYS A 55 8.10 -4.30 -0.22
C LYS A 55 7.41 -3.47 0.86
N LYS A 56 6.40 -2.68 0.51
CA LYS A 56 5.65 -1.89 1.50
C LYS A 56 4.84 -2.81 2.40
N TYR A 57 4.10 -3.76 1.82
CA TYR A 57 3.32 -4.73 2.57
C TYR A 57 4.20 -5.60 3.48
N GLU A 58 5.34 -6.10 2.99
CA GLU A 58 6.26 -6.89 3.80
C GLU A 58 6.78 -6.09 5.00
N HIS A 59 7.14 -4.83 4.79
CA HIS A 59 7.60 -3.95 5.87
C HIS A 59 6.52 -3.70 6.93
N GLU A 60 5.28 -3.39 6.50
CA GLU A 60 4.14 -3.19 7.38
C GLU A 60 3.83 -4.43 8.22
N MET A 61 3.78 -5.61 7.58
CA MET A 61 3.55 -6.90 8.26
C MET A 61 4.61 -7.18 9.33
N THR A 62 5.87 -6.85 9.05
CA THR A 62 6.98 -7.05 9.98
C THR A 62 6.89 -6.13 11.19
N ASP A 63 6.43 -4.89 11.02
CA ASP A 63 6.28 -3.93 12.12
C ASP A 63 5.06 -4.25 13.00
N ASP A 64 3.95 -4.63 12.39
CA ASP A 64 2.73 -5.08 13.08
C ASP A 64 3.01 -6.33 13.93
N GLU A 65 3.75 -7.30 13.37
CA GLU A 65 4.13 -8.51 14.11
C GLU A 65 5.02 -8.19 15.33
N LYS A 66 5.99 -7.29 15.18
CA LYS A 66 6.85 -6.84 16.30
C LYS A 66 6.04 -6.14 17.38
N THR A 67 5.09 -5.30 16.99
CA THR A 67 4.23 -4.57 17.92
C THR A 67 3.31 -5.53 18.67
N ARG A 68 2.70 -6.49 17.96
CA ARG A 68 1.87 -7.53 18.56
C ARG A 68 2.64 -8.36 19.58
N LYS A 69 3.88 -8.75 19.24
CA LYS A 69 4.73 -9.56 20.13
C LYS A 69 5.09 -8.82 21.42
N ARG A 70 5.46 -7.53 21.34
CA ARG A 70 5.72 -6.71 22.53
C ARG A 70 4.49 -6.55 23.43
N HIS A 71 3.30 -6.41 22.81
CA HIS A 71 2.06 -6.32 23.56
C HIS A 71 1.73 -7.62 24.29
N ASP A 72 1.94 -8.76 23.63
CA ASP A 72 1.75 -10.09 24.21
C ASP A 72 2.70 -10.33 25.39
N ASP A 73 4.00 -10.09 25.20
CA ASP A 73 5.02 -10.21 26.26
C ASP A 73 4.69 -9.34 27.49
N TYR A 74 4.22 -8.11 27.26
CA TYR A 74 3.78 -7.21 28.34
C TYR A 74 2.54 -7.74 29.06
N LEU A 75 1.57 -8.27 28.30
CA LEU A 75 0.36 -8.87 28.85
C LEU A 75 0.71 -10.07 29.73
N GLU A 76 1.56 -10.97 29.24
CA GLU A 76 2.00 -12.16 29.97
C GLU A 76 2.72 -11.80 31.27
N TRP A 77 3.64 -10.84 31.23
CA TRP A 77 4.33 -10.34 32.43
C TRP A 77 3.34 -9.78 33.46
N TRP A 78 2.40 -8.95 33.02
CA TRP A 78 1.44 -8.29 33.91
C TRP A 78 0.43 -9.27 34.51
N LEU A 79 -0.06 -10.23 33.72
CA LEU A 79 -0.92 -11.29 34.20
C LEU A 79 -0.19 -12.19 35.20
N SER A 80 1.10 -12.46 34.97
CA SER A 80 1.95 -13.21 35.90
C SER A 80 2.12 -12.54 37.27
N ASP A 81 2.15 -11.19 37.34
CA ASP A 81 2.15 -10.47 38.64
C ASP A 81 0.80 -10.59 39.36
N LYS A 82 -0.30 -10.50 38.61
CA LYS A 82 -1.65 -10.60 39.16
C LYS A 82 -1.99 -11.99 39.68
N ASP A 83 -1.55 -13.04 38.99
CA ASP A 83 -1.80 -14.41 39.42
C ASP A 83 -1.06 -14.73 40.74
N LYS A 84 0.16 -14.20 40.90
CA LYS A 84 0.94 -14.31 42.15
C LYS A 84 0.30 -13.59 43.33
N LYS A 85 -0.45 -12.51 43.10
CA LYS A 85 -1.15 -11.75 44.16
C LYS A 85 -2.46 -12.38 44.62
N LYS A 86 -3.03 -13.30 43.85
CA LYS A 86 -4.31 -13.96 44.16
C LYS A 86 -4.15 -15.26 44.96
N LYS A 87 -2.92 -15.70 45.23
CA LYS A 87 -2.58 -16.91 45.98
C LYS A 87 -2.05 -16.57 47.37
#